data_AF-A0A9J7BR95-F1
#
_entry.id   AF-A0A9J7BR95-F1
#
_cell.length_a   1.000
_cell.length_b   1.000
_cell.length_c   1.000
_cell.angle_alpha   90.00
_cell.angle_beta   90.00
_cell.angle_gamma   90.00
#
_symmetry.space_group_name_H-M   'P 1'
#
loop_
_entity.id
_entity.type
_entity.pdbx_description
1 polymer ?
#
loop_
_entity_poly.entity_id
_entity_poly.type
_entity_poly.pdbx_seq_one_letter_code
_entity_poly.pdbx_strand_id
1 'polypeptide(L)'
;MRDIAENRLPPNHPARLHLATCSPCFAEFRSFKAEADAARATRLKVLAWGLAACLVIALGVYGSRALLRKQLPQSAESGTQKQAGQLAAVDRTIDLYNHGTPRGGSEPSPLEAVSLPSALVHLRLILPRFSDPGNYVVAVSKDKAGTAIAARGSGKTVADGPRLVLEVPLDLRRAPAGSYFLATVRESDNGTYYYPLNVRGH
;
A
#
# COMPACT_ATOMS: atom_id res chain seq x y z
N MET A 1 46.50 -10.00 -29.64
CA MET A 1 45.61 -9.40 -30.66
C MET A 1 44.34 -8.77 -30.07
N ARG A 2 43.76 -9.33 -28.99
CA ARG A 2 42.56 -8.81 -28.32
C ARG A 2 42.64 -7.32 -27.89
N ASP A 3 43.80 -6.87 -27.39
CA ASP A 3 43.99 -5.47 -26.96
C ASP A 3 43.96 -4.44 -28.11
N ILE A 4 44.30 -4.87 -29.33
CA ILE A 4 44.21 -4.02 -30.54
C ILE A 4 42.75 -3.85 -30.95
N ALA A 5 41.95 -4.91 -30.85
CA ALA A 5 40.52 -4.93 -31.18
C ALA A 5 39.69 -4.11 -30.18
N GLU A 6 40.09 -4.08 -28.91
CA GLU A 6 39.46 -3.27 -27.88
C GLU A 6 39.91 -1.79 -27.87
N ASN A 7 40.71 -1.35 -28.86
CA ASN A 7 41.20 0.02 -28.98
C ASN A 7 42.10 0.49 -27.82
N ARG A 8 42.73 -0.44 -27.08
CA ARG A 8 43.55 -0.12 -25.89
C ARG A 8 44.99 0.28 -26.20
N LEU A 9 45.44 0.12 -27.46
CA LEU A 9 46.80 0.43 -27.89
C LEU A 9 46.87 1.77 -28.63
N PRO A 10 47.95 2.56 -28.45
CA PRO A 10 48.13 3.85 -29.11
C PRO A 10 48.20 3.69 -30.64
N PRO A 11 47.79 4.72 -31.41
CA PRO A 11 47.72 4.65 -32.87
C PRO A 11 49.04 4.23 -33.56
N ASN A 12 50.17 4.64 -32.99
CA ASN A 12 51.51 4.45 -33.57
C ASN A 12 52.19 3.14 -33.12
N HIS A 13 51.46 2.21 -32.51
CA HIS A 13 52.03 0.96 -32.04
C HIS A 13 52.47 0.08 -33.24
N PRO A 14 53.68 -0.50 -33.25
CA PRO A 14 54.21 -1.26 -34.40
C PRO A 14 53.31 -2.43 -34.80
N ALA A 15 52.64 -3.07 -33.83
CA ALA A 15 51.65 -4.11 -34.11
C ALA A 15 50.40 -3.61 -34.88
N ARG A 16 50.00 -2.34 -34.74
CA ARG A 16 48.90 -1.73 -35.53
C ARG A 16 49.33 -1.41 -36.95
N LEU A 17 50.55 -0.89 -37.10
CA LEU A 17 51.12 -0.59 -38.41
C LEU A 17 51.30 -1.86 -39.24
N HIS A 18 51.78 -2.95 -38.62
CA HIS A 18 51.92 -4.25 -39.29
C HIS A 18 50.58 -4.86 -39.71
N LEU A 19 49.51 -4.68 -38.90
CA LEU A 19 48.17 -5.13 -39.24
C LEU A 19 47.56 -4.43 -40.47
N ALA A 20 47.94 -3.19 -40.75
CA ALA A 20 47.47 -2.47 -41.93
C ALA A 20 48.10 -2.99 -43.24
N THR A 21 49.26 -3.64 -43.15
CA THR A 21 50.04 -4.09 -44.31
C THR A 21 49.96 -5.61 -44.56
N CYS A 22 49.54 -6.38 -43.57
CA CYS A 22 49.50 -7.85 -43.63
C CYS A 22 48.05 -8.38 -43.78
N SER A 23 47.70 -8.86 -44.98
CA SER A 23 46.35 -9.36 -45.29
C SER A 23 45.86 -10.55 -44.43
N PRO A 24 46.66 -11.57 -44.08
CA PRO A 24 46.20 -12.65 -43.19
C PRO A 24 45.96 -12.15 -41.76
N CYS A 25 46.83 -11.30 -41.22
CA CYS A 25 46.66 -10.76 -39.87
C CYS A 25 45.46 -9.78 -39.78
N PHE A 26 45.15 -9.08 -40.87
CA PHE A 26 43.96 -8.22 -40.94
C PHE A 26 42.64 -9.02 -40.95
N ALA A 27 42.62 -10.20 -41.58
CA ALA A 27 41.45 -11.08 -41.60
C ALA A 27 41.11 -11.58 -40.18
N GLU A 28 42.12 -12.01 -39.42
CA GLU A 28 41.97 -12.46 -38.03
C GLU A 28 41.59 -11.30 -37.09
N PHE A 29 42.13 -10.10 -37.31
CA PHE A 29 41.70 -8.91 -36.57
C PHE A 29 40.22 -8.57 -36.80
N ARG A 30 39.72 -8.73 -38.03
CA ARG A 30 38.32 -8.43 -38.36
C ARG A 30 37.33 -9.39 -37.69
N SER A 31 37.65 -10.67 -37.51
CA SER A 31 36.77 -11.59 -36.77
C SER A 31 36.66 -11.20 -35.31
N PHE A 32 37.78 -10.91 -34.64
CA PHE A 32 37.77 -10.43 -33.26
C PHE A 32 37.03 -9.10 -33.09
N LYS A 33 37.14 -8.19 -34.08
CA LYS A 33 36.40 -6.92 -34.07
C LYS A 33 34.89 -7.15 -34.26
N ALA A 34 34.49 -8.04 -35.17
CA ALA A 34 33.09 -8.38 -35.39
C ALA A 34 32.44 -9.00 -34.14
N GLU A 35 33.14 -9.88 -33.43
CA GLU A 35 32.67 -10.45 -32.16
C GLU A 35 32.52 -9.39 -31.06
N ALA A 36 33.49 -8.47 -30.94
CA ALA A 36 33.43 -7.38 -29.98
C ALA A 36 32.28 -6.39 -30.29
N ASP A 37 32.07 -6.07 -31.56
CA ASP A 37 30.98 -5.19 -32.00
C ASP A 37 29.61 -5.87 -31.85
N ALA A 38 29.51 -7.18 -32.12
CA ALA A 38 28.30 -7.96 -31.87
C ALA A 38 27.95 -8.02 -30.37
N ALA A 39 28.96 -8.24 -29.50
CA ALA A 39 28.78 -8.23 -28.05
C ALA A 39 28.39 -6.84 -27.51
N ARG A 40 28.88 -5.75 -28.10
CA ARG A 40 28.45 -4.38 -27.77
C ARG A 40 27.03 -4.12 -28.23
N ALA A 41 26.66 -4.55 -29.43
CA ALA A 41 25.31 -4.38 -29.97
C ALA A 41 24.26 -5.13 -29.14
N THR A 42 24.56 -6.34 -28.66
CA THR A 42 23.64 -7.08 -27.77
C THR A 42 23.51 -6.43 -26.41
N ARG A 43 24.61 -5.95 -25.80
CA ARG A 43 24.57 -5.19 -24.53
C ARG A 43 23.77 -3.90 -24.64
N LEU A 44 23.96 -3.13 -25.72
CA LEU A 44 23.20 -1.90 -25.98
C LEU A 44 21.72 -2.18 -26.19
N LYS A 45 21.37 -3.26 -26.90
CA LYS A 45 19.99 -3.72 -27.00
C LYS A 45 19.43 -4.03 -25.62
N VAL A 46 20.09 -4.87 -24.82
CA VAL A 46 19.63 -5.23 -23.46
C VAL A 46 19.43 -3.99 -22.57
N LEU A 47 20.35 -3.01 -22.63
CA LEU A 47 20.20 -1.74 -21.93
C LEU A 47 19.01 -0.91 -22.44
N ALA A 48 18.80 -0.84 -23.75
CA ALA A 48 17.66 -0.14 -24.34
C ALA A 48 16.32 -0.80 -23.97
N TRP A 49 16.24 -2.13 -23.99
CA TRP A 49 15.08 -2.89 -23.53
C TRP A 49 14.83 -2.70 -22.03
N GLY A 50 15.89 -2.68 -21.21
CA GLY A 50 15.79 -2.40 -19.77
C GLY A 50 15.28 -0.98 -19.48
N LEU A 51 15.79 0.03 -20.18
CA LEU A 51 15.31 1.41 -20.07
C LEU A 51 13.84 1.54 -20.51
N ALA A 52 13.45 0.90 -21.61
CA ALA A 52 12.07 0.87 -22.08
C ALA A 52 11.14 0.21 -21.06
N ALA A 53 11.54 -0.92 -20.46
CA ALA A 53 10.78 -1.59 -19.42
C ALA A 53 10.60 -0.71 -18.17
N CYS A 54 11.66 -0.03 -17.71
CA CYS A 54 11.58 0.91 -16.59
C CYS A 54 10.62 2.08 -16.90
N LEU A 55 10.63 2.60 -18.13
CA LEU A 55 9.73 3.67 -18.56
C LEU A 55 8.26 3.21 -18.57
N VAL A 56 7.97 2.01 -19.06
CA VAL A 56 6.62 1.42 -19.03
C VAL A 56 6.13 1.21 -17.60
N ILE A 57 6.98 0.70 -16.70
CA ILE A 57 6.62 0.52 -15.28
C ILE A 57 6.37 1.88 -14.61
N ALA A 58 7.23 2.87 -14.84
CA ALA A 58 7.06 4.21 -14.29
C ALA A 58 5.76 4.86 -14.80
N LEU A 59 5.49 4.82 -16.10
CA LEU A 59 4.27 5.37 -16.68
C LEU A 59 3.01 4.60 -16.25
N GLY A 60 3.09 3.28 -16.10
CA GLY A 60 1.98 2.45 -15.61
C GLY A 60 1.63 2.75 -14.14
N VAL A 61 2.65 2.86 -13.27
CA VAL A 61 2.45 3.16 -11.84
C VAL A 61 2.02 4.61 -11.62
N TYR A 62 2.60 5.58 -12.34
CA TYR A 62 2.19 6.99 -12.20
C TYR A 62 0.87 7.29 -12.91
N GLY A 63 0.63 6.71 -14.09
CA GLY A 63 -0.62 6.87 -14.85
C GLY A 63 -1.83 6.27 -14.14
N SER A 64 -1.69 5.07 -13.55
CA SER A 64 -2.76 4.45 -12.75
C SER A 64 -3.10 5.27 -11.51
N ARG A 65 -2.10 5.83 -10.80
CA ARG A 65 -2.35 6.70 -9.64
C ARG A 65 -2.96 8.05 -10.02
N ALA A 66 -2.62 8.61 -11.17
CA ALA A 66 -3.20 9.86 -11.66
C ALA A 66 -4.66 9.69 -12.13
N LEU A 67 -4.99 8.56 -12.76
CA LEU A 67 -6.37 8.23 -13.13
C LEU A 67 -7.23 7.93 -11.90
N LEU A 68 -6.70 7.23 -10.89
CA LEU A 68 -7.40 7.03 -9.61
C LEU A 68 -7.64 8.36 -8.87
N ARG A 69 -6.72 9.34 -8.96
CA ARG A 69 -6.91 10.67 -8.37
C ARG A 69 -7.88 11.55 -9.15
N LYS A 70 -7.96 11.43 -10.48
CA LYS A 70 -8.97 12.13 -11.30
C LYS A 70 -10.38 11.57 -11.15
N GLN A 71 -10.54 10.36 -10.62
CA GLN A 71 -11.83 9.76 -10.27
C GLN A 71 -12.30 10.07 -8.84
N LEU A 72 -11.59 10.89 -8.07
CA LEU A 72 -12.18 11.59 -6.93
C LEU A 72 -12.72 12.95 -7.42
N PRO A 73 -14.02 13.08 -7.74
CA PRO A 73 -14.67 14.37 -7.73
C PRO A 73 -14.71 14.85 -6.26
N GLN A 74 -13.92 15.88 -5.98
CA GLN A 74 -14.05 16.68 -4.79
C GLN A 74 -15.30 17.55 -4.95
N SER A 75 -16.16 17.53 -3.91
CA SER A 75 -17.35 18.39 -3.69
C SER A 75 -18.60 17.92 -4.47
N ALA A 76 -19.81 17.88 -3.91
CA ALA A 76 -20.37 18.55 -2.73
C ALA A 76 -21.59 17.75 -2.21
N GLU A 77 -22.12 18.20 -1.08
CA GLU A 77 -23.29 17.73 -0.33
C GLU A 77 -24.51 17.21 -1.11
N SER A 78 -25.30 16.44 -0.35
CA SER A 78 -26.73 16.15 -0.49
C SER A 78 -27.07 14.75 -1.00
N GLY A 79 -27.68 13.98 -0.09
CA GLY A 79 -28.04 12.59 -0.28
C GLY A 79 -29.00 12.34 -1.43
N THR A 80 -28.82 11.19 -2.06
CA THR A 80 -29.87 10.23 -2.42
C THR A 80 -29.16 8.99 -2.93
N GLN A 81 -29.64 7.84 -2.46
CA GLN A 81 -29.19 6.50 -2.81
C GLN A 81 -29.04 6.31 -4.33
N LYS A 82 -27.90 5.74 -4.73
CA LYS A 82 -27.82 4.95 -5.96
C LYS A 82 -27.19 3.60 -5.64
N GLN A 83 -28.05 2.66 -5.25
CA GLN A 83 -27.71 1.24 -5.27
C GLN A 83 -27.39 0.84 -6.70
N ALA A 84 -26.13 0.46 -6.93
CA ALA A 84 -25.70 -0.29 -8.08
C ALA A 84 -24.92 -1.51 -7.57
N GLY A 85 -25.63 -2.62 -7.39
CA GLY A 85 -25.26 -3.93 -7.92
C GLY A 85 -23.89 -4.55 -7.65
N GLN A 86 -23.15 -4.10 -6.65
CA GLN A 86 -22.06 -4.83 -6.02
C GLN A 86 -22.29 -4.65 -4.52
N LEU A 87 -22.03 -5.65 -3.66
CA LEU A 87 -22.17 -5.47 -2.21
C LEU A 87 -21.21 -4.37 -1.74
N ALA A 88 -21.61 -3.12 -1.90
CA ALA A 88 -20.83 -1.94 -1.61
C ALA A 88 -20.68 -1.88 -0.10
N ALA A 89 -19.44 -1.70 0.34
CA ALA A 89 -19.17 -1.50 1.75
C ALA A 89 -20.02 -0.33 2.26
N VAL A 90 -20.66 -0.51 3.41
CA VAL A 90 -21.43 0.55 4.07
C VAL A 90 -20.45 1.40 4.86
N ASP A 91 -20.35 2.68 4.51
CA ASP A 91 -19.53 3.62 5.26
C ASP A 91 -20.16 3.91 6.63
N ARG A 92 -19.37 3.79 7.69
CA ARG A 92 -19.79 4.13 9.06
C ARG A 92 -18.70 4.91 9.77
N THR A 93 -19.09 5.98 10.44
CA THR A 93 -18.19 6.74 11.30
C THR A 93 -18.53 6.48 12.76
N ILE A 94 -17.52 6.19 13.57
CA ILE A 94 -17.63 6.08 15.03
C ILE A 94 -16.68 7.10 15.65
N ASP A 95 -17.21 8.01 16.46
CA ASP A 95 -16.41 9.02 17.16
C ASP A 95 -16.15 8.57 18.60
N LEU A 96 -14.90 8.19 18.93
CA LEU A 96 -14.47 7.84 20.28
C LEU A 96 -13.70 8.98 20.96
N TYR A 97 -13.59 10.16 20.34
CA TYR A 97 -12.68 11.22 20.77
C TYR A 97 -12.86 11.64 22.23
N ASN A 98 -14.12 11.75 22.68
CA ASN A 98 -14.48 12.09 24.05
C ASN A 98 -14.73 10.87 24.95
N HIS A 99 -14.50 9.66 24.44
CA HIS A 99 -14.82 8.39 25.11
C HIS A 99 -13.59 7.68 25.69
N GLY A 100 -12.44 8.37 25.75
CA GLY A 100 -11.26 7.89 26.48
C GLY A 100 -11.53 7.83 27.97
N THR A 101 -11.13 6.74 28.63
CA THR A 101 -11.34 6.55 30.07
C THR A 101 -10.42 7.48 30.88
N PRO A 102 -10.95 8.28 31.83
CA PRO A 102 -10.10 8.90 32.84
C PRO A 102 -9.50 7.80 33.73
N ARG A 103 -8.19 7.88 34.00
CA ARG A 103 -7.57 7.05 35.05
C ARG A 103 -8.08 7.53 36.41
N GLY A 104 -8.89 6.71 37.08
CA GLY A 104 -9.26 6.89 38.48
C GLY A 104 -10.56 7.67 38.71
N GLY A 105 -11.70 6.99 38.62
CA GLY A 105 -12.96 7.45 39.21
C GLY A 105 -14.17 7.35 38.28
N SER A 106 -15.15 6.57 38.74
CA SER A 106 -16.50 6.39 38.19
C SER A 106 -16.58 5.73 36.82
N GLU A 107 -17.49 4.77 36.68
CA GLU A 107 -17.77 4.08 35.41
C GLU A 107 -17.91 5.09 34.27
N PRO A 108 -17.33 4.81 33.08
CA PRO A 108 -17.53 5.65 31.92
C PRO A 108 -19.03 5.79 31.69
N SER A 109 -19.49 7.04 31.48
CA SER A 109 -20.86 7.36 31.07
C SER A 109 -21.35 6.29 30.09
N PRO A 110 -22.53 5.69 30.29
CA PRO A 110 -23.01 4.60 29.45
C PRO A 110 -22.96 5.06 28.00
N LEU A 111 -22.04 4.46 27.25
CA LEU A 111 -21.95 4.65 25.81
C LEU A 111 -23.32 4.29 25.26
N GLU A 112 -23.96 5.24 24.56
CA GLU A 112 -25.03 4.86 23.66
C GLU A 112 -24.39 3.87 22.68
N ALA A 113 -24.80 2.60 22.75
CA ALA A 113 -24.14 1.54 22.01
C ALA A 113 -24.15 1.88 20.53
N VAL A 114 -22.96 2.14 19.98
CA VAL A 114 -22.83 2.52 18.58
C VAL A 114 -23.22 1.32 17.73
N SER A 115 -23.97 1.54 16.65
CA SER A 115 -24.51 0.44 15.84
C SER A 115 -23.79 0.29 14.51
N LEU A 116 -23.40 -0.94 14.17
CA LEU A 116 -22.92 -1.31 12.85
C LEU A 116 -23.91 -2.29 12.18
N PRO A 117 -24.10 -2.21 10.85
CA PRO A 117 -24.89 -3.20 10.14
C PRO A 117 -24.13 -4.53 10.01
N SER A 118 -24.88 -5.64 9.90
CA SER A 118 -24.35 -6.97 9.55
C SER A 118 -23.94 -7.04 8.06
N ALA A 119 -23.01 -6.19 7.65
CA ALA A 119 -22.59 -5.99 6.26
C ALA A 119 -21.05 -5.91 6.14
N LEU A 120 -20.55 -5.76 4.91
CA LEU A 120 -19.19 -5.25 4.72
C LEU A 120 -19.21 -3.75 5.10
N VAL A 121 -18.40 -3.34 6.05
CA VAL A 121 -18.38 -1.97 6.58
C VAL A 121 -17.01 -1.35 6.32
N HIS A 122 -16.99 -0.14 5.78
CA HIS A 122 -15.81 0.71 5.81
C HIS A 122 -15.93 1.63 7.04
N LEU A 123 -15.20 1.28 8.09
CA LEU A 123 -15.27 1.96 9.37
C LEU A 123 -14.27 3.12 9.41
N ARG A 124 -14.76 4.35 9.52
CA ARG A 124 -13.98 5.52 9.90
C ARG A 124 -14.07 5.73 11.41
N LEU A 125 -13.03 5.34 12.13
CA LEU A 125 -12.94 5.44 13.57
C LEU A 125 -12.13 6.67 13.98
N ILE A 126 -12.72 7.58 14.75
CA ILE A 126 -11.98 8.67 15.40
C ILE A 126 -11.55 8.15 16.76
N LEU A 127 -10.24 8.05 16.99
CA LEU A 127 -9.69 7.48 18.21
C LEU A 127 -9.87 8.42 19.42
N PRO A 128 -9.88 7.87 20.64
CA PRO A 128 -9.89 8.66 21.86
C PRO A 128 -8.79 9.70 21.91
N ARG A 129 -9.07 10.81 22.61
CA ARG A 129 -8.08 11.85 22.89
C ARG A 129 -6.82 11.22 23.50
N PHE A 130 -5.66 11.74 23.08
CA PHE A 130 -4.33 11.27 23.50
C PHE A 130 -3.99 9.82 23.08
N SER A 131 -4.70 9.25 22.12
CA SER A 131 -4.18 8.07 21.41
C SER A 131 -2.89 8.42 20.68
N ASP A 132 -1.96 7.47 20.61
CA ASP A 132 -0.71 7.64 19.87
C ASP A 132 -0.88 7.31 18.39
N PRO A 133 -0.16 7.97 17.46
CA PRO A 133 -0.16 7.57 16.07
C PRO A 133 0.47 6.17 15.90
N GLY A 134 -0.03 5.41 14.93
CA GLY A 134 0.50 4.08 14.63
C GLY A 134 -0.42 3.19 13.81
N ASN A 135 -0.10 1.90 13.80
CA ASN A 135 -0.99 0.87 13.28
C ASN A 135 -1.88 0.36 14.40
N TYR A 136 -3.17 0.30 14.12
CA TYR A 136 -4.17 -0.20 15.03
C TYR A 136 -4.87 -1.41 14.43
N VAL A 137 -5.16 -2.36 15.29
CA VAL A 137 -6.07 -3.45 15.01
C VAL A 137 -7.39 -3.15 15.70
N VAL A 138 -8.47 -3.32 14.94
CA VAL A 138 -9.84 -3.22 15.43
C VAL A 138 -10.48 -4.59 15.32
N ALA A 139 -11.09 -5.06 16.39
CA ALA A 139 -11.84 -6.31 16.41
C ALA A 139 -13.25 -6.09 16.94
N VAL A 140 -14.21 -6.84 16.41
CA VAL A 140 -15.56 -6.94 16.95
C VAL A 140 -15.68 -8.32 17.58
N SER A 141 -15.96 -8.39 18.88
CA SER A 141 -16.05 -9.65 19.62
C SER A 141 -17.31 -9.71 20.49
N LYS A 142 -17.82 -10.92 20.77
CA LYS A 142 -18.95 -11.11 21.68
C LYS A 142 -18.59 -10.94 23.15
N ASP A 143 -17.31 -11.08 23.47
CA ASP A 143 -16.76 -10.99 24.82
C ASP A 143 -15.56 -10.02 24.87
N LYS A 144 -15.24 -9.52 26.07
CA LYS A 144 -14.05 -8.69 26.31
C LYS A 144 -12.75 -9.50 26.43
N ALA A 145 -12.82 -10.82 26.43
CA ALA A 145 -11.63 -11.68 26.42
C ALA A 145 -11.03 -11.81 25.00
N GLY A 146 -11.78 -11.37 23.97
CA GLY A 146 -11.38 -11.50 22.57
C GLY A 146 -11.47 -12.93 22.04
N THR A 147 -12.21 -13.82 22.70
CA THR A 147 -12.25 -15.25 22.34
C THR A 147 -13.26 -15.55 21.22
N ALA A 148 -14.36 -14.81 21.17
CA ALA A 148 -15.38 -14.93 20.13
C ALA A 148 -15.36 -13.72 19.17
N ILE A 149 -14.36 -13.68 18.28
CA ILE A 149 -14.19 -12.62 17.27
C ILE A 149 -15.17 -12.83 16.12
N ALA A 150 -16.00 -11.82 15.84
CA ALA A 150 -16.91 -11.77 14.71
C ALA A 150 -16.30 -11.11 13.46
N ALA A 151 -15.46 -10.10 13.65
CA ALA A 151 -14.71 -9.44 12.58
C ALA A 151 -13.41 -8.84 13.12
N ARG A 152 -12.42 -8.66 12.25
CA ARG A 152 -11.14 -8.01 12.56
C ARG A 152 -10.62 -7.28 11.33
N GLY A 153 -10.01 -6.13 11.55
CA GLY A 153 -9.31 -5.38 10.52
C GLY A 153 -8.18 -4.56 11.15
N SER A 154 -7.33 -3.98 10.31
CA SER A 154 -6.28 -3.07 10.76
C SER A 154 -6.13 -1.90 9.81
N GLY A 155 -5.51 -0.84 10.31
CA GLY A 155 -5.22 0.36 9.54
C GLY A 155 -4.13 1.19 10.19
N LYS A 156 -3.61 2.15 9.44
CA LYS A 156 -2.69 3.17 9.94
C LYS A 156 -3.46 4.44 10.25
N THR A 157 -3.18 5.06 11.39
CA THR A 157 -3.81 6.33 11.75
C THR A 157 -3.35 7.46 10.84
N VAL A 158 -4.27 8.36 10.52
CA VAL A 158 -4.01 9.65 9.87
C VAL A 158 -4.42 10.76 10.83
N ALA A 159 -3.56 11.77 10.98
CA ALA A 159 -3.87 12.95 11.77
C ALA A 159 -4.85 13.86 11.01
N ASP A 160 -5.90 14.30 11.72
CA ASP A 160 -6.91 15.25 11.25
C ASP A 160 -7.08 16.34 12.32
N GLY A 161 -6.21 17.36 12.24
CA GLY A 161 -6.06 18.36 13.30
C GLY A 161 -5.68 17.71 14.65
N PRO A 162 -6.45 17.93 15.74
CA PRO A 162 -6.19 17.32 17.04
C PRO A 162 -6.74 15.89 17.17
N ARG A 163 -7.32 15.33 16.10
CA ARG A 163 -7.95 14.00 16.08
C ARG A 163 -7.05 13.01 15.35
N LEU A 164 -7.06 11.76 15.79
CA LEU A 164 -6.50 10.64 15.04
C LEU A 164 -7.63 9.82 14.43
N VAL A 165 -7.58 9.65 13.12
CA VAL A 165 -8.57 8.91 12.35
C VAL A 165 -7.95 7.61 11.87
N LEU A 166 -8.73 6.54 11.93
CA LEU A 166 -8.36 5.20 11.48
C LEU A 166 -9.45 4.70 10.54
N GLU A 167 -9.07 4.30 9.32
CA GLU A 167 -9.98 3.67 8.38
C GLU A 167 -9.73 2.16 8.35
N VAL A 168 -10.78 1.37 8.59
CA VAL A 168 -10.69 -0.09 8.72
C VAL A 168 -11.85 -0.77 7.99
N PRO A 169 -11.59 -1.69 7.05
CA PRO A 169 -12.63 -2.58 6.54
C PRO A 169 -12.97 -3.66 7.57
N LEU A 170 -14.26 -3.85 7.85
CA LEU A 170 -14.77 -4.90 8.72
C LEU A 170 -15.83 -5.72 7.97
N ASP A 171 -15.66 -7.05 7.93
CA ASP A 171 -16.66 -7.95 7.36
C ASP A 171 -17.57 -8.49 8.46
N LEU A 172 -18.73 -7.86 8.63
CA LEU A 172 -19.75 -8.23 9.62
C LEU A 172 -20.89 -9.06 9.01
N ARG A 173 -20.79 -9.49 7.74
CA ARG A 173 -21.88 -10.21 7.04
C ARG A 173 -22.28 -11.54 7.71
N ARG A 174 -21.37 -12.11 8.50
CA ARG A 174 -21.59 -13.35 9.26
C ARG A 174 -21.85 -13.11 10.74
N ALA A 175 -21.87 -11.85 11.18
CA ALA A 175 -22.13 -11.49 12.57
C ALA A 175 -23.65 -11.41 12.80
N PRO A 176 -24.24 -12.27 13.65
CA PRO A 176 -25.65 -12.13 14.03
C PRO A 176 -25.93 -10.77 14.66
N ALA A 177 -27.18 -10.33 14.59
CA ALA A 177 -27.60 -9.14 15.32
C ALA A 177 -27.44 -9.35 16.84
N GLY A 178 -27.02 -8.31 17.56
CA GLY A 178 -26.90 -8.37 19.01
C GLY A 178 -25.79 -7.49 19.58
N SER A 179 -25.52 -7.67 20.87
CA SER A 179 -24.49 -6.93 21.60
C SER A 179 -23.10 -7.52 21.38
N TYR A 180 -22.13 -6.63 21.14
CA TYR A 180 -20.74 -6.91 20.89
C TYR A 180 -19.86 -5.87 21.60
N PHE A 181 -18.55 -6.09 21.54
CA PHE A 181 -17.54 -5.12 21.91
C PHE A 181 -16.67 -4.80 20.69
N LEU A 182 -16.43 -3.51 20.49
CA LEU A 182 -15.40 -3.01 19.60
C LEU A 182 -14.11 -2.90 20.42
N ALA A 183 -13.11 -3.70 20.06
CA ALA A 183 -11.79 -3.67 20.66
C ALA A 183 -10.83 -2.87 19.77
N THR A 184 -10.03 -1.99 20.36
CA THR A 184 -8.95 -1.26 19.69
C THR A 184 -7.62 -1.54 20.38
N VAL A 185 -6.63 -1.99 19.63
CA VAL A 185 -5.26 -2.22 20.12
C VAL A 185 -4.27 -1.62 19.13
N ARG A 186 -3.28 -0.90 19.64
CA ARG A 186 -2.15 -0.44 18.85
C ARG A 186 -1.13 -1.58 18.76
N GLU A 187 -0.63 -1.91 17.57
CA GLU A 187 0.20 -3.11 17.37
C GLU A 187 1.49 -3.16 18.20
N SER A 188 2.01 -1.98 18.61
CA SER A 188 3.20 -1.88 19.47
C SER A 188 2.89 -2.03 20.96
N ASP A 189 1.62 -2.09 21.34
CA ASP A 189 1.18 -1.94 22.73
C ASP A 189 0.39 -3.17 23.17
N ASN A 190 0.45 -3.48 24.47
CA ASN A 190 -0.35 -4.56 25.07
C ASN A 190 -1.72 -4.09 25.60
N GLY A 191 -2.03 -2.80 25.44
CA GLY A 191 -3.27 -2.20 25.94
C GLY A 191 -4.42 -2.35 24.94
N THR A 192 -5.42 -3.16 25.28
CA THR A 192 -6.67 -3.24 24.51
C THR A 192 -7.77 -2.44 25.20
N TYR A 193 -8.41 -1.55 24.47
CA TYR A 193 -9.60 -0.82 24.91
C TYR A 193 -10.85 -1.43 24.31
N TYR A 194 -11.94 -1.49 25.07
CA TYR A 194 -13.20 -2.11 24.66
C TYR A 194 -14.35 -1.13 24.79
N TYR A 195 -15.17 -1.02 23.73
CA TYR A 195 -16.35 -0.18 23.67
C TYR A 195 -17.58 -1.04 23.34
N PRO A 196 -18.72 -0.92 24.04
CA PRO A 196 -19.98 -1.54 23.62
C PRO A 196 -20.36 -1.17 22.19
N LEU A 197 -20.81 -2.16 21.44
CA LEU A 197 -21.22 -2.08 20.06
C LEU A 197 -22.50 -2.91 19.87
N ASN A 198 -23.42 -2.46 19.03
CA ASN A 198 -24.56 -3.27 18.60
C ASN A 198 -24.43 -3.61 17.11
N VAL A 199 -24.50 -4.89 16.75
CA VAL A 199 -24.63 -5.29 15.35
C VAL A 199 -26.11 -5.39 15.03
N ARG A 200 -26.57 -4.66 14.03
CA ARG A 200 -27.96 -4.70 13.57
C ARG A 200 -28.11 -5.67 12.41
N GLY A 201 -29.18 -6.45 12.44
CA GLY A 201 -29.58 -7.28 11.30
C GLY A 201 -29.96 -6.42 10.10
N HIS A 202 -29.97 -7.05 8.93
CA HIS A 202 -30.51 -6.48 7.71
C HIS A 202 -32.03 -6.48 7.72
#